data_AF-A0A9E6DP26-F1
#
_entry.id   AF-A0A9E6DP26-F1
#
_cell.length_a   1.000
_cell.length_b   1.000
_cell.length_c   1.000
_cell.angle_alpha   90.00
_cell.angle_beta   90.00
_cell.angle_gamma   90.00
#
_symmetry.space_group_name_H-M   'P 1'
#
loop_
_entity.id
_entity.type
_entity.pdbx_description
1 polymer ?
#
loop_
_entity_poly.entity_id
_entity_poly.type
_entity_poly.pdbx_seq_one_letter_code
_entity_poly.pdbx_strand_id
1 'polypeptide(L)'
;MTQSPQPTNPDVDCDAGYTREFTPIADIHIGVITSSLGGHGGVACSSAMGSIFNPQMIDMAHLIGPGVGTDRNWAATPAFLDWGADPSISSFTAMVQGAGENGCGFEASLESWYRFLVDSQPYASITLGPCGNGGECAVPSTDDDPTAVETTLLAQRAAFLRPDSLVAIVMLTDENDCSIIDGSQNYLAAKTNFELPMSTSTCDSDPNDLCCFSCGMLAPAGCIAPMDDQKCTSTLPGAVASGTHTQDSDADNVRCWEQKRRFGIDFLYPVERYINALSEEEICIDHNDLTAADCPDDDLKRNPLYSDPSGQGGVTRTLAAGMVFFAGIVGVPWDLLAEDLNPNAPLVYQNALAIDWGVILGTPENSPPIPPSNPIMLESRDARQGLLGSGTGSVDLSLQANGHEWIPSTSPGDLQYACIFELTESRDCSQPDAVACD
;
A
#
# COMPACT_ATOMS: atom_id res chain seq x y z
N MET A 1 -27.08 25.69 -8.59
CA MET A 1 -26.10 26.68 -9.07
C MET A 1 -26.02 26.53 -10.57
N THR A 2 -26.13 27.60 -11.35
CA THR A 2 -25.87 27.54 -12.79
C THR A 2 -24.37 27.31 -12.98
N GLN A 3 -24.01 26.18 -13.59
CA GLN A 3 -22.63 25.81 -13.90
C GLN A 3 -21.99 26.99 -14.66
N SER A 4 -20.88 27.54 -14.13
CA SER A 4 -20.14 28.57 -14.84
C SER A 4 -19.73 28.03 -16.22
N PRO A 5 -19.87 28.81 -17.30
CA PRO A 5 -19.49 28.35 -18.63
C PRO A 5 -17.98 28.10 -18.64
N GLN A 6 -17.60 26.82 -18.64
CA GLN A 6 -16.21 26.41 -18.76
C GLN A 6 -15.85 26.45 -20.26
N PRO A 7 -14.73 27.08 -20.66
CA PRO A 7 -14.28 27.05 -22.03
C PRO A 7 -14.12 25.61 -22.53
N THR A 8 -14.39 25.37 -23.80
CA THR A 8 -14.36 24.01 -24.39
C THR A 8 -12.96 23.40 -24.41
N ASN A 9 -11.91 24.23 -24.33
CA ASN A 9 -10.52 23.81 -24.24
C ASN A 9 -9.67 24.91 -23.56
N PRO A 10 -8.42 24.62 -23.15
CA PRO A 10 -7.57 25.56 -22.41
C PRO A 10 -7.11 26.79 -23.21
N ASP A 11 -7.23 26.80 -24.53
CA ASP A 11 -6.84 27.92 -25.40
C ASP A 11 -7.97 28.94 -25.61
N VAL A 12 -9.22 28.55 -25.35
CA VAL A 12 -10.39 29.41 -25.52
C VAL A 12 -10.56 30.34 -24.32
N ASP A 13 -10.52 31.64 -24.54
CA ASP A 13 -10.75 32.66 -23.52
C ASP A 13 -12.06 32.42 -22.75
N CYS A 14 -12.06 32.79 -21.46
CA CYS A 14 -13.28 32.82 -20.70
C CYS A 14 -14.28 33.81 -21.30
N ASP A 15 -15.57 33.50 -21.20
CA ASP A 15 -16.65 34.42 -21.57
C ASP A 15 -16.48 35.77 -20.86
N ALA A 16 -16.99 36.83 -21.49
CA ALA A 16 -16.86 38.19 -20.95
C ALA A 16 -17.40 38.28 -19.51
N GLY A 17 -16.56 38.78 -18.60
CA GLY A 17 -16.86 38.89 -17.16
C GLY A 17 -16.38 37.70 -16.32
N TYR A 18 -15.82 36.67 -16.96
CA TYR A 18 -15.16 35.54 -16.30
C TYR A 18 -13.64 35.59 -16.55
N THR A 19 -12.89 35.06 -15.60
CA THR A 19 -11.45 34.82 -15.72
C THR A 19 -11.17 33.39 -15.30
N ARG A 20 -10.11 32.78 -15.85
CA ARG A 20 -9.66 31.47 -15.36
C ARG A 20 -9.22 31.60 -13.91
N GLU A 21 -9.56 30.62 -13.10
CA GLU A 21 -9.08 30.50 -11.72
C GLU A 21 -7.57 30.25 -11.69
N PHE A 22 -7.05 29.48 -12.66
CA PHE A 22 -5.63 29.27 -12.88
C PHE A 22 -5.31 29.13 -14.37
N THR A 23 -4.05 29.39 -14.75
CA THR A 23 -3.56 29.16 -16.11
C THR A 23 -3.52 27.66 -16.38
N PRO A 24 -4.10 27.15 -17.48
CA PRO A 24 -4.06 25.73 -17.78
C PRO A 24 -2.62 25.20 -17.84
N ILE A 25 -2.40 24.07 -17.17
CA ILE A 25 -1.13 23.37 -17.21
C ILE A 25 -1.16 22.45 -18.43
N ALA A 26 -0.39 22.80 -19.45
CA ALA A 26 -0.33 22.03 -20.69
C ALA A 26 0.79 20.97 -20.69
N ASP A 27 1.74 21.07 -19.77
CA ASP A 27 2.94 20.26 -19.75
C ASP A 27 2.97 19.34 -18.52
N ILE A 28 2.42 18.13 -18.68
CA ILE A 28 2.23 17.15 -17.60
C ILE A 28 2.72 15.79 -18.07
N HIS A 29 3.57 15.15 -17.28
CA HIS A 29 3.82 13.72 -17.40
C HIS A 29 2.89 12.97 -16.45
N ILE A 30 2.14 11.99 -16.96
CA ILE A 30 1.23 11.16 -16.16
C ILE A 30 1.73 9.72 -16.21
N GLY A 31 2.15 9.20 -15.06
CA GLY A 31 2.58 7.82 -14.86
C GLY A 31 1.56 7.07 -14.01
N VAL A 32 1.39 5.77 -14.29
CA VAL A 32 0.56 4.86 -13.48
C VAL A 32 1.43 3.69 -13.08
N ILE A 33 1.41 3.33 -11.80
CA ILE A 33 2.04 2.13 -11.23
C ILE A 33 0.98 1.39 -10.41
N THR A 34 1.25 0.13 -10.07
CA THR A 34 0.39 -0.65 -9.15
C THR A 34 1.12 -0.91 -7.84
N SER A 35 0.34 -1.29 -6.83
CA SER A 35 0.79 -1.81 -5.53
C SER A 35 1.43 -3.20 -5.60
N SER A 36 1.43 -3.87 -6.76
CA SER A 36 1.88 -5.27 -6.89
C SER A 36 3.41 -5.38 -6.97
N LEU A 37 4.06 -5.52 -5.83
CA LEU A 37 5.52 -5.71 -5.70
C LEU A 37 5.96 -7.18 -5.60
N GLY A 38 5.02 -8.12 -5.64
CA GLY A 38 5.30 -9.55 -5.62
C GLY A 38 5.44 -10.12 -4.20
N GLY A 39 5.97 -11.34 -4.11
CA GLY A 39 6.03 -12.09 -2.85
C GLY A 39 7.28 -11.88 -1.99
N HIS A 40 8.15 -10.92 -2.32
CA HIS A 40 9.37 -10.62 -1.55
C HIS A 40 10.26 -11.85 -1.26
N GLY A 41 10.37 -12.77 -2.22
CA GLY A 41 11.09 -14.05 -2.10
C GLY A 41 10.21 -15.24 -1.66
N GLY A 42 8.98 -15.00 -1.23
CA GLY A 42 7.95 -15.99 -0.99
C GLY A 42 7.42 -16.66 -2.26
N VAL A 43 6.64 -17.73 -2.06
CA VAL A 43 6.03 -18.48 -3.18
C VAL A 43 4.83 -17.74 -3.74
N ALA A 44 4.05 -17.03 -2.89
CA ALA A 44 2.95 -16.20 -3.36
C ALA A 44 3.47 -15.13 -4.34
N CYS A 45 2.66 -14.81 -5.35
CA CYS A 45 2.95 -13.82 -6.38
C CYS A 45 4.28 -14.02 -7.12
N SER A 46 4.70 -15.28 -7.26
CA SER A 46 5.90 -15.66 -7.98
C SER A 46 5.59 -16.69 -9.05
N SER A 47 6.50 -16.83 -10.02
CA SER A 47 6.39 -17.87 -11.05
C SER A 47 6.34 -19.30 -10.48
N ALA A 48 6.71 -19.49 -9.21
CA ALA A 48 6.58 -20.77 -8.51
C ALA A 48 5.12 -21.19 -8.27
N MET A 49 4.13 -20.28 -8.42
CA MET A 49 2.70 -20.61 -8.37
C MET A 49 2.19 -21.35 -9.62
N GLY A 50 3.03 -21.51 -10.65
CA GLY A 50 2.66 -22.24 -11.86
C GLY A 50 1.56 -21.53 -12.65
N SER A 51 0.46 -22.22 -12.94
CA SER A 51 -0.62 -21.70 -13.80
C SER A 51 -1.46 -20.59 -13.16
N ILE A 52 -1.34 -20.37 -11.85
CA ILE A 52 -2.05 -19.31 -11.13
C ILE A 52 -1.28 -17.98 -11.23
N PHE A 53 0.03 -18.04 -11.51
CA PHE A 53 0.85 -16.84 -11.62
C PHE A 53 0.43 -15.98 -12.81
N ASN A 54 0.26 -14.69 -12.54
CA ASN A 54 0.10 -13.65 -13.55
C ASN A 54 1.25 -12.64 -13.40
N PRO A 55 1.92 -12.21 -14.49
CA PRO A 55 2.95 -11.17 -14.43
C PRO A 55 2.51 -9.87 -13.73
N GLN A 56 1.21 -9.55 -13.73
CA GLN A 56 0.64 -8.39 -13.01
C GLN A 56 0.80 -8.48 -11.48
N MET A 57 1.07 -9.68 -10.93
CA MET A 57 1.34 -9.87 -9.50
C MET A 57 2.72 -9.34 -9.08
N ILE A 58 3.60 -9.00 -10.03
CA ILE A 58 4.97 -8.55 -9.76
C ILE A 58 5.36 -7.43 -10.74
N ASP A 59 4.54 -6.38 -10.75
CA ASP A 59 4.78 -5.18 -11.56
C ASP A 59 5.98 -4.36 -11.09
N MET A 60 6.42 -4.55 -9.84
CA MET A 60 7.67 -4.01 -9.30
C MET A 60 7.81 -2.48 -9.41
N ALA A 61 6.67 -1.78 -9.40
CA ALA A 61 6.55 -0.34 -9.61
C ALA A 61 7.09 0.16 -10.97
N HIS A 62 7.13 -0.68 -12.01
CA HIS A 62 7.32 -0.22 -13.38
C HIS A 62 6.08 0.55 -13.86
N LEU A 63 6.30 1.62 -14.64
CA LEU A 63 5.21 2.38 -15.23
C LEU A 63 4.37 1.53 -16.20
N ILE A 64 3.05 1.64 -16.09
CA ILE A 64 2.07 1.10 -17.02
C ILE A 64 1.91 2.09 -18.17
N GLY A 65 2.47 1.77 -19.34
CA GLY A 65 2.45 2.64 -20.51
C GLY A 65 1.08 2.79 -21.18
N PRO A 66 0.89 3.82 -22.04
CA PRO A 66 -0.34 3.97 -22.83
C PRO A 66 -0.59 2.78 -23.77
N GLY A 67 -1.83 2.28 -23.79
CA GLY A 67 -2.24 1.18 -24.69
C GLY A 67 -1.73 -0.21 -24.29
N VAL A 68 -1.16 -0.33 -23.09
CA VAL A 68 -0.73 -1.60 -22.51
C VAL A 68 -1.95 -2.31 -21.91
N GLY A 69 -2.32 -3.46 -22.48
CA GLY A 69 -3.38 -4.33 -21.96
C GLY A 69 -2.84 -5.31 -20.90
N THR A 70 -3.36 -6.53 -20.86
CA THR A 70 -2.87 -7.59 -19.96
C THR A 70 -1.42 -8.02 -20.24
N ASP A 71 -0.90 -7.78 -21.45
CA ASP A 71 0.51 -7.95 -21.81
C ASP A 71 1.31 -6.68 -21.48
N ARG A 72 1.81 -6.61 -20.25
CA ARG A 72 2.60 -5.46 -19.78
C ARG A 72 3.98 -5.43 -20.42
N ASN A 73 4.17 -4.58 -21.42
CA ASN A 73 5.49 -4.31 -22.00
C ASN A 73 6.12 -3.08 -21.33
N TRP A 74 6.83 -3.29 -20.23
CA TRP A 74 7.51 -2.22 -19.49
C TRP A 74 8.68 -1.57 -20.26
N ALA A 75 9.11 -2.15 -21.39
CA ALA A 75 10.09 -1.56 -22.29
C ALA A 75 9.50 -0.50 -23.25
N ALA A 76 8.21 -0.20 -23.15
CA ALA A 76 7.60 0.90 -23.91
C ALA A 76 8.25 2.24 -23.56
N THR A 77 8.50 3.08 -24.57
CA THR A 77 9.13 4.40 -24.39
C THR A 77 8.36 5.49 -25.16
N PRO A 78 7.89 6.56 -24.50
CA PRO A 78 7.86 6.74 -23.03
C PRO A 78 6.84 5.79 -22.38
N ALA A 79 7.14 5.33 -21.15
CA ALA A 79 6.23 4.51 -20.35
C ALA A 79 5.19 5.35 -19.58
N PHE A 80 5.05 6.64 -19.91
CA PHE A 80 4.10 7.58 -19.31
C PHE A 80 3.39 8.37 -20.42
N LEU A 81 2.26 8.98 -20.10
CA LEU A 81 1.57 9.90 -20.99
C LEU A 81 2.20 11.30 -20.87
N ASP A 82 2.78 11.79 -21.96
CA ASP A 82 3.14 13.20 -22.10
C ASP A 82 1.90 13.96 -22.60
N TRP A 83 1.21 14.61 -21.66
CA TRP A 83 0.00 15.37 -21.92
C TRP A 83 0.24 16.56 -22.86
N GLY A 84 1.45 17.13 -22.84
CA GLY A 84 1.80 18.26 -23.73
C GLY A 84 1.94 17.83 -25.18
N ALA A 85 2.39 16.59 -25.41
CA ALA A 85 2.51 16.01 -26.74
C ALA A 85 1.19 15.35 -27.22
N ASP A 86 0.44 14.71 -26.33
CA ASP A 86 -0.82 14.00 -26.63
C ASP A 86 -1.85 14.11 -25.49
N PRO A 87 -2.64 15.21 -25.43
CA PRO A 87 -3.63 15.45 -24.38
C PRO A 87 -4.87 14.57 -24.58
N SER A 88 -4.77 13.29 -24.20
CA SER A 88 -5.78 12.27 -24.45
C SER A 88 -6.33 11.67 -23.16
N ILE A 89 -7.56 12.06 -22.80
CA ILE A 89 -8.32 11.44 -21.70
C ILE A 89 -8.47 9.94 -21.95
N SER A 90 -8.74 9.53 -23.20
CA SER A 90 -8.83 8.11 -23.56
C SER A 90 -7.54 7.33 -23.28
N SER A 91 -6.38 7.94 -23.53
CA SER A 91 -5.08 7.30 -23.26
C SER A 91 -4.88 7.13 -21.76
N PHE A 92 -5.21 8.16 -20.97
CA PHE A 92 -5.14 8.07 -19.52
C PHE A 92 -6.12 7.03 -18.95
N THR A 93 -7.37 7.02 -19.41
CA THR A 93 -8.36 5.99 -19.03
C THR A 93 -7.85 4.58 -19.34
N ALA A 94 -7.24 4.38 -20.52
CA ALA A 94 -6.67 3.09 -20.88
C ALA A 94 -5.50 2.67 -19.97
N MET A 95 -4.65 3.60 -19.52
CA MET A 95 -3.58 3.31 -18.56
C MET A 95 -4.13 2.88 -17.20
N VAL A 96 -5.14 3.59 -16.68
CA VAL A 96 -5.79 3.25 -15.41
C VAL A 96 -6.47 1.88 -15.51
N GLN A 97 -7.20 1.61 -16.60
CA GLN A 97 -7.79 0.29 -16.86
C GLN A 97 -6.73 -0.81 -17.02
N GLY A 98 -5.53 -0.46 -17.50
CA GLY A 98 -4.40 -1.37 -17.66
C GLY A 98 -3.81 -1.89 -16.35
N ALA A 99 -4.06 -1.22 -15.21
CA ALA A 99 -3.74 -1.74 -13.89
C ALA A 99 -4.44 -3.09 -13.64
N GLY A 100 -5.71 -3.20 -14.04
CA GLY A 100 -6.50 -4.42 -13.87
C GLY A 100 -6.68 -4.81 -12.40
N GLU A 101 -7.11 -6.06 -12.18
CA GLU A 101 -7.48 -6.61 -10.86
C GLU A 101 -6.74 -7.93 -10.55
N ASN A 102 -5.71 -8.28 -11.32
CA ASN A 102 -4.96 -9.55 -11.15
C ASN A 102 -3.66 -9.35 -10.36
N GLY A 103 -3.68 -8.43 -9.40
CA GLY A 103 -2.55 -8.11 -8.54
C GLY A 103 -2.19 -9.26 -7.59
N CYS A 104 -1.20 -8.98 -6.75
CA CYS A 104 -0.69 -9.95 -5.78
C CYS A 104 -1.61 -10.17 -4.56
N GLY A 105 -2.54 -9.24 -4.28
CA GLY A 105 -3.31 -9.22 -3.04
C GLY A 105 -2.51 -8.78 -1.80
N PHE A 106 -1.20 -8.52 -1.97
CA PHE A 106 -0.41 -7.76 -1.00
C PHE A 106 -0.32 -6.32 -1.49
N GLU A 107 -1.25 -5.49 -1.04
CA GLU A 107 -1.41 -4.09 -1.44
C GLU A 107 -0.29 -3.19 -0.89
N ALA A 108 0.87 -3.16 -1.56
CA ALA A 108 2.01 -2.31 -1.20
C ALA A 108 1.86 -0.87 -1.73
N SER A 109 0.76 -0.21 -1.37
CA SER A 109 0.38 1.12 -1.85
C SER A 109 1.44 2.19 -1.51
N LEU A 110 2.01 2.15 -0.31
CA LEU A 110 3.03 3.10 0.12
C LEU A 110 4.41 2.77 -0.46
N GLU A 111 4.80 1.48 -0.45
CA GLU A 111 6.11 1.08 -0.95
C GLU A 111 6.23 1.22 -2.47
N SER A 112 5.13 1.08 -3.23
CA SER A 112 5.15 1.16 -4.70
C SER A 112 5.59 2.54 -5.23
N TRP A 113 5.00 3.64 -4.73
CA TRP A 113 5.42 4.98 -5.15
C TRP A 113 6.80 5.32 -4.60
N TYR A 114 7.14 4.86 -3.38
CA TYR A 114 8.47 5.04 -2.82
C TYR A 114 9.51 4.38 -3.74
N ARG A 115 9.29 3.13 -4.13
CA ARG A 115 10.17 2.35 -5.00
C ARG A 115 10.40 3.03 -6.34
N PHE A 116 9.35 3.57 -6.96
CA PHE A 116 9.49 4.27 -8.24
C PHE A 116 10.17 5.64 -8.10
N LEU A 117 9.74 6.45 -7.13
CA LEU A 117 10.12 7.87 -7.06
C LEU A 117 11.38 8.13 -6.24
N VAL A 118 11.61 7.37 -5.17
CA VAL A 118 12.56 7.70 -4.10
C VAL A 118 13.64 6.64 -3.93
N ASP A 119 13.35 5.36 -4.07
CA ASP A 119 14.36 4.31 -3.89
C ASP A 119 15.54 4.55 -4.85
N SER A 120 16.70 4.90 -4.30
CA SER A 120 17.88 5.23 -5.10
C SER A 120 18.56 4.01 -5.70
N GLN A 121 18.24 2.82 -5.17
CA GLN A 121 18.89 1.56 -5.51
C GLN A 121 17.86 0.42 -5.54
N PRO A 122 16.81 0.51 -6.39
CA PRO A 122 15.77 -0.50 -6.43
C PRO A 122 16.35 -1.83 -6.89
N TYR A 123 16.18 -2.88 -6.11
CA TYR A 123 16.65 -4.23 -6.45
C TYR A 123 16.00 -4.75 -7.74
N ALA A 124 16.74 -5.49 -8.57
CA ALA A 124 16.18 -6.14 -9.77
C ALA A 124 15.40 -7.42 -9.44
N SER A 125 15.80 -8.12 -8.37
CA SER A 125 15.14 -9.35 -7.92
C SER A 125 15.38 -9.60 -6.44
N ILE A 126 14.58 -10.50 -5.86
CA ILE A 126 14.81 -11.06 -4.53
C ILE A 126 14.90 -12.58 -4.68
N THR A 127 15.90 -13.18 -4.04
CA THR A 127 16.07 -14.64 -4.02
C THR A 127 16.13 -15.15 -2.59
N LEU A 128 15.89 -16.45 -2.38
CA LEU A 128 16.10 -17.08 -1.07
C LEU A 128 17.54 -17.61 -1.00
N GLY A 129 18.26 -17.15 0.03
CA GLY A 129 19.62 -17.56 0.36
C GLY A 129 19.71 -18.18 1.76
N PRO A 130 20.86 -18.82 2.09
CA PRO A 130 21.07 -19.37 3.43
C PRO A 130 21.12 -18.27 4.49
N CYS A 131 20.46 -18.50 5.62
CA CYS A 131 20.44 -17.57 6.74
C CYS A 131 21.33 -18.06 7.91
N GLY A 132 21.84 -17.13 8.71
CA GLY A 132 22.77 -17.43 9.82
C GLY A 132 22.23 -18.36 10.91
N ASN A 133 20.91 -18.58 10.94
CA ASN A 133 20.20 -19.48 11.86
C ASN A 133 19.91 -20.88 11.27
N GLY A 134 20.42 -21.19 10.07
CA GLY A 134 20.16 -22.45 9.37
C GLY A 134 18.82 -22.50 8.61
N GLY A 135 18.08 -21.38 8.58
CA GLY A 135 16.93 -21.19 7.70
C GLY A 135 17.28 -20.53 6.37
N GLU A 136 16.25 -20.05 5.67
CA GLU A 136 16.40 -19.22 4.47
C GLU A 136 16.06 -17.77 4.82
N CYS A 137 16.69 -16.85 4.10
CA CYS A 137 16.43 -15.41 4.15
C CYS A 137 16.25 -14.88 2.72
N ALA A 138 15.31 -13.96 2.54
CA ALA A 138 15.22 -13.17 1.33
C ALA A 138 16.46 -12.29 1.21
N VAL A 139 17.00 -12.22 0.00
CA VAL A 139 18.19 -11.47 -0.37
C VAL A 139 17.85 -10.67 -1.63
N PRO A 140 17.55 -9.37 -1.48
CA PRO A 140 17.55 -8.43 -2.59
C PRO A 140 18.86 -8.48 -3.36
N SER A 141 18.80 -8.37 -4.69
CA SER A 141 19.99 -8.45 -5.55
C SER A 141 21.06 -7.40 -5.22
N THR A 142 20.63 -6.27 -4.64
CA THR A 142 21.48 -5.16 -4.23
C THR A 142 22.30 -5.41 -2.96
N ASP A 143 21.90 -6.38 -2.14
CA ASP A 143 22.64 -6.76 -0.92
C ASP A 143 23.96 -7.46 -1.28
N ASP A 144 23.93 -8.29 -2.33
CA ASP A 144 25.11 -9.02 -2.83
C ASP A 144 25.93 -8.17 -3.81
N ASP A 145 25.26 -7.42 -4.68
CA ASP A 145 25.88 -6.55 -5.68
C ASP A 145 25.12 -5.22 -5.76
N PRO A 146 25.68 -4.13 -5.19
CA PRO A 146 25.08 -2.80 -5.26
C PRO A 146 24.75 -2.31 -6.68
N THR A 147 25.34 -2.90 -7.72
CA THR A 147 25.06 -2.55 -9.12
C THR A 147 23.94 -3.36 -9.76
N ALA A 148 23.44 -4.40 -9.08
CA ALA A 148 22.32 -5.24 -9.53
C ALA A 148 20.96 -4.58 -9.25
N VAL A 149 20.80 -3.36 -9.78
CA VAL A 149 19.61 -2.53 -9.67
C VAL A 149 18.63 -2.75 -10.83
N GLU A 150 17.37 -2.38 -10.62
CA GLU A 150 16.31 -2.42 -11.63
C GLU A 150 16.47 -1.26 -12.64
N THR A 151 17.26 -1.52 -13.67
CA THR A 151 17.65 -0.51 -14.67
C THR A 151 16.48 0.02 -15.49
N THR A 152 15.41 -0.76 -15.72
CA THR A 152 14.25 -0.29 -16.50
C THR A 152 13.46 0.72 -15.68
N LEU A 153 13.24 0.47 -14.38
CA LEU A 153 12.61 1.43 -13.48
C LEU A 153 13.43 2.71 -13.38
N LEU A 154 14.76 2.60 -13.21
CA LEU A 154 15.65 3.77 -13.19
C LEU A 154 15.56 4.61 -14.47
N ALA A 155 15.53 3.97 -15.64
CA ALA A 155 15.38 4.65 -16.92
C ALA A 155 14.00 5.31 -17.07
N GLN A 156 12.93 4.63 -16.65
CA GLN A 156 11.57 5.17 -16.64
C GLN A 156 11.47 6.40 -15.73
N ARG A 157 11.99 6.33 -14.51
CA ARG A 157 12.05 7.47 -13.57
C ARG A 157 12.83 8.64 -14.16
N ALA A 158 13.99 8.39 -14.76
CA ALA A 158 14.81 9.44 -15.37
C ALA A 158 14.14 10.14 -16.54
N ALA A 159 13.30 9.42 -17.30
CA ALA A 159 12.50 10.00 -18.37
C ALA A 159 11.23 10.73 -17.85
N PHE A 160 10.64 10.22 -16.77
CA PHE A 160 9.41 10.74 -16.18
C PHE A 160 9.64 12.00 -15.34
N LEU A 161 10.61 11.98 -14.42
CA LEU A 161 10.85 13.09 -13.50
C LEU A 161 11.61 14.22 -14.19
N ARG A 162 11.08 15.44 -14.07
CA ARG A 162 11.80 16.67 -14.39
C ARG A 162 12.30 17.32 -13.09
N PRO A 163 13.58 17.72 -13.04
CA PRO A 163 14.20 18.15 -11.79
C PRO A 163 13.58 19.39 -11.18
N ASP A 164 12.91 20.26 -11.95
CA ASP A 164 12.31 21.54 -11.55
C ASP A 164 10.77 21.56 -11.57
N SER A 165 10.13 20.41 -11.80
CA SER A 165 8.67 20.33 -11.95
C SER A 165 7.97 19.93 -10.65
N LEU A 166 6.73 20.39 -10.47
CA LEU A 166 5.86 19.84 -9.43
C LEU A 166 5.64 18.34 -9.64
N VAL A 167 5.75 17.54 -8.58
CA VAL A 167 5.39 16.13 -8.55
C VAL A 167 4.15 15.97 -7.68
N ALA A 168 3.08 15.43 -8.26
CA ALA A 168 1.87 15.05 -7.56
C ALA A 168 1.76 13.52 -7.52
N ILE A 169 1.72 12.97 -6.32
CA ILE A 169 1.52 11.55 -6.05
C ILE A 169 0.05 11.39 -5.66
N VAL A 170 -0.70 10.67 -6.48
CA VAL A 170 -2.11 10.34 -6.19
C VAL A 170 -2.18 8.85 -5.95
N MET A 171 -2.31 8.47 -4.68
CA MET A 171 -2.46 7.08 -4.25
C MET A 171 -3.96 6.75 -4.21
N LEU A 172 -4.36 5.65 -4.85
CA LEU A 172 -5.74 5.17 -4.84
C LEU A 172 -5.73 3.77 -4.23
N THR A 173 -6.41 3.60 -3.10
CA THR A 173 -6.53 2.31 -2.40
C THR A 173 -7.79 2.30 -1.55
N ASP A 174 -8.53 1.21 -1.56
CA ASP A 174 -9.61 0.93 -0.61
C ASP A 174 -9.18 -0.04 0.51
N GLU A 175 -7.95 -0.57 0.42
CA GLU A 175 -7.32 -1.43 1.42
C GLU A 175 -6.21 -0.72 2.21
N ASN A 176 -5.81 -1.36 3.31
CA ASN A 176 -4.64 -0.96 4.08
C ASN A 176 -3.34 -1.36 3.38
N ASP A 177 -2.26 -0.65 3.70
CA ASP A 177 -0.94 -1.02 3.21
C ASP A 177 -0.53 -2.40 3.73
N CYS A 178 -0.09 -3.23 2.80
CA CYS A 178 0.32 -4.61 3.01
C CYS A 178 1.71 -4.85 2.40
N SER A 179 2.55 -3.81 2.44
CA SER A 179 3.96 -3.91 2.06
C SER A 179 4.69 -4.90 2.96
N ILE A 180 5.74 -5.54 2.44
CA ILE A 180 6.60 -6.43 3.22
C ILE A 180 8.00 -5.85 3.18
N ILE A 181 8.62 -5.67 4.36
CA ILE A 181 10.01 -5.27 4.48
C ILE A 181 10.87 -6.28 3.72
N ASP A 182 11.68 -5.78 2.78
CA ASP A 182 12.57 -6.62 2.00
C ASP A 182 13.65 -7.26 2.86
N GLY A 183 14.00 -8.50 2.49
CA GLY A 183 15.11 -9.22 3.10
C GLY A 183 14.76 -10.01 4.37
N SER A 184 15.76 -10.69 4.91
CA SER A 184 15.64 -11.51 6.12
C SER A 184 14.49 -12.54 6.02
N GLN A 185 13.82 -12.85 7.11
CA GLN A 185 12.71 -13.81 7.15
C GLN A 185 11.32 -13.17 6.91
N ASN A 186 11.24 -11.91 6.46
CA ASN A 186 9.96 -11.23 6.25
C ASN A 186 9.15 -11.85 5.10
N TYR A 187 9.81 -12.49 4.14
CA TYR A 187 9.18 -13.27 3.08
C TYR A 187 8.23 -14.37 3.58
N LEU A 188 8.34 -14.76 4.86
CA LEU A 188 7.41 -15.72 5.48
C LEU A 188 5.97 -15.20 5.49
N ALA A 189 5.74 -13.88 5.47
CA ALA A 189 4.41 -13.30 5.31
C ALA A 189 3.77 -13.72 3.96
N ALA A 190 4.57 -13.84 2.90
CA ALA A 190 4.16 -14.27 1.57
C ALA A 190 4.41 -15.77 1.28
N LYS A 191 4.65 -16.58 2.32
CA LYS A 191 4.92 -18.01 2.17
C LYS A 191 3.64 -18.83 2.26
N THR A 192 3.30 -19.50 1.17
CA THR A 192 2.18 -20.45 1.13
C THR A 192 2.53 -21.76 1.86
N ASN A 193 1.52 -22.43 2.43
CA ASN A 193 1.67 -23.70 3.17
C ASN A 193 2.63 -23.62 4.38
N PHE A 194 2.68 -22.47 5.03
CA PHE A 194 3.44 -22.25 6.25
C PHE A 194 2.58 -21.44 7.19
N GLU A 195 2.28 -21.92 8.40
CA GLU A 195 1.62 -21.08 9.39
C GLU A 195 2.64 -20.25 10.18
N LEU A 196 2.41 -18.95 10.25
CA LEU A 196 3.21 -18.05 11.07
C LEU A 196 3.06 -18.42 12.55
N PRO A 197 4.15 -18.34 13.35
CA PRO A 197 4.05 -18.51 14.79
C PRO A 197 3.10 -17.48 15.40
N MET A 198 2.39 -17.88 16.44
CA MET A 198 1.63 -16.92 17.24
C MET A 198 2.55 -15.90 17.90
N SER A 199 1.95 -14.81 18.34
CA SER A 199 2.56 -13.85 19.23
C SER A 199 2.50 -14.31 20.70
N THR A 200 3.32 -13.73 21.56
CA THR A 200 3.21 -13.83 23.02
C THR A 200 1.88 -13.29 23.55
N SER A 201 1.44 -13.76 24.71
CA SER A 201 0.19 -13.31 25.35
C SER A 201 0.11 -11.80 25.61
N THR A 202 1.24 -11.13 25.86
CA THR A 202 1.32 -9.66 26.03
C THR A 202 0.71 -8.90 24.85
N CYS A 203 0.90 -9.42 23.63
CA CYS A 203 0.42 -8.78 22.42
C CYS A 203 -1.10 -8.61 22.38
N ASP A 204 -1.86 -9.48 23.03
CA ASP A 204 -3.32 -9.39 23.03
C ASP A 204 -3.82 -8.15 23.80
N SER A 205 -3.06 -7.69 24.80
CA SER A 205 -3.35 -6.47 25.55
C SER A 205 -2.66 -5.23 24.99
N ASP A 206 -1.43 -5.37 24.52
CA ASP A 206 -0.61 -4.26 24.05
C ASP A 206 0.38 -4.72 22.96
N PRO A 207 0.02 -4.56 21.68
CA PRO A 207 0.91 -4.81 20.55
C PRO A 207 2.19 -3.96 20.54
N ASN A 208 2.20 -2.79 21.19
CA ASN A 208 3.34 -1.88 21.25
C ASN A 208 4.26 -2.15 22.45
N ASP A 209 3.90 -3.08 23.33
CA ASP A 209 4.75 -3.49 24.45
C ASP A 209 6.04 -4.17 23.93
N LEU A 210 7.17 -3.88 24.57
CA LEU A 210 8.47 -4.50 24.25
C LEU A 210 8.42 -6.04 24.29
N CYS A 211 7.59 -6.58 25.18
CA CYS A 211 7.36 -8.01 25.35
C CYS A 211 6.24 -8.56 24.46
N CYS A 212 5.74 -7.78 23.50
CA CYS A 212 5.00 -8.29 22.37
C CYS A 212 5.95 -8.73 21.23
N PHE A 213 6.19 -10.03 21.12
CA PHE A 213 7.06 -10.60 20.08
C PHE A 213 6.58 -11.98 19.62
N SER A 214 7.16 -12.48 18.53
CA SER A 214 6.80 -13.79 17.97
C SER A 214 7.27 -14.94 18.86
N CYS A 215 6.41 -15.95 19.04
CA CYS A 215 6.78 -17.19 19.72
C CYS A 215 7.88 -17.97 18.99
N GLY A 216 8.15 -17.67 17.71
CA GLY A 216 9.25 -18.23 16.94
C GLY A 216 10.62 -17.56 17.18
N MET A 217 10.68 -16.52 18.02
CA MET A 217 11.87 -15.72 18.26
C MET A 217 12.40 -15.86 19.70
N LEU A 218 13.66 -15.45 19.90
CA LEU A 218 14.21 -15.27 21.24
C LEU A 218 13.55 -14.07 21.92
N ALA A 219 13.32 -14.19 23.23
CA ALA A 219 12.74 -13.10 24.02
C ALA A 219 13.66 -11.87 24.05
N PRO A 220 13.11 -10.66 23.85
CA PRO A 220 13.81 -9.41 24.15
C PRO A 220 14.25 -9.35 25.62
N ALA A 221 15.27 -8.55 25.89
CA ALA A 221 15.78 -8.37 27.25
C ALA A 221 14.68 -7.81 28.17
N GLY A 222 14.43 -8.48 29.29
CA GLY A 222 13.38 -8.09 30.26
C GLY A 222 12.05 -8.81 30.08
N CYS A 223 11.88 -9.61 29.03
CA CYS A 223 10.66 -10.37 28.75
C CYS A 223 10.79 -11.84 29.17
N ILE A 224 9.65 -12.50 29.40
CA ILE A 224 9.63 -13.95 29.67
C ILE A 224 10.01 -14.71 28.40
N ALA A 225 10.59 -15.90 28.57
CA ALA A 225 10.91 -16.76 27.42
C ALA A 225 9.63 -17.27 26.75
N PRO A 226 9.59 -17.49 25.42
CA PRO A 226 8.43 -18.08 24.75
C PRO A 226 7.95 -19.39 25.39
N MET A 227 8.88 -20.21 25.88
CA MET A 227 8.55 -21.48 26.55
C MET A 227 7.80 -21.33 27.88
N ASP A 228 7.78 -20.12 28.46
CA ASP A 228 7.07 -19.79 29.68
C ASP A 228 5.79 -18.97 29.41
N ASP A 229 5.54 -18.58 28.15
CA ASP A 229 4.34 -17.88 27.73
C ASP A 229 3.21 -18.87 27.39
N GLN A 230 2.00 -18.59 27.90
CA GLN A 230 0.85 -19.49 27.73
C GLN A 230 0.42 -19.63 26.27
N LYS A 231 0.47 -18.56 25.48
CA LYS A 231 0.05 -18.57 24.08
C LYS A 231 1.08 -19.32 23.24
N CYS A 232 2.36 -19.08 23.49
CA CYS A 232 3.46 -19.79 22.81
C CYS A 232 3.52 -21.30 23.09
N THR A 233 3.09 -21.73 24.28
CA THR A 233 3.05 -23.15 24.66
C THR A 233 1.70 -23.83 24.40
N SER A 234 0.69 -23.07 23.98
CA SER A 234 -0.62 -23.62 23.65
C SER A 234 -0.56 -24.42 22.36
N THR A 235 -1.11 -25.63 22.37
CA THR A 235 -1.33 -26.42 21.15
C THR A 235 -2.73 -26.11 20.64
N LEU A 236 -2.84 -25.35 19.55
CA LEU A 236 -4.10 -25.27 18.81
C LEU A 236 -4.41 -26.63 18.16
N PRO A 237 -5.69 -27.05 18.06
CA PRO A 237 -6.04 -28.27 17.35
C PRO A 237 -5.57 -28.21 15.89
N GLY A 238 -4.60 -29.05 15.51
CA GLY A 238 -4.00 -29.08 14.17
C GLY A 238 -2.63 -28.40 14.05
N ALA A 239 -2.18 -27.66 15.07
CA ALA A 239 -0.85 -27.04 15.10
C ALA A 239 0.27 -28.03 15.48
N VAL A 240 1.49 -27.78 14.99
CA VAL A 240 2.71 -28.43 15.51
C VAL A 240 2.94 -27.91 16.94
N ALA A 241 3.68 -28.65 17.79
CA ALA A 241 3.80 -28.43 19.25
C ALA A 241 4.48 -27.11 19.72
N SER A 242 4.41 -26.06 18.93
CA SER A 242 4.84 -24.68 19.21
C SER A 242 3.70 -23.80 18.72
N GLY A 243 3.08 -22.96 19.55
CA GLY A 243 1.83 -22.26 19.20
C GLY A 243 1.84 -21.58 17.83
N THR A 244 1.32 -22.25 16.79
CA THR A 244 1.10 -21.72 15.44
C THR A 244 -0.38 -21.46 15.24
N HIS A 245 -0.70 -20.49 14.38
CA HIS A 245 -2.07 -20.27 13.93
C HIS A 245 -2.64 -21.49 13.21
N THR A 246 -3.96 -21.54 13.05
CA THR A 246 -4.63 -22.49 12.14
C THR A 246 -4.64 -21.93 10.73
N GLN A 247 -4.81 -22.78 9.72
CA GLN A 247 -4.95 -22.36 8.33
C GLN A 247 -6.07 -21.31 8.14
N ASP A 248 -7.20 -21.44 8.86
CA ASP A 248 -8.29 -20.45 8.79
C ASP A 248 -7.94 -19.12 9.47
N SER A 249 -7.02 -19.10 10.44
CA SER A 249 -6.62 -17.90 11.19
C SER A 249 -5.33 -17.27 10.68
N ASP A 250 -4.68 -17.88 9.68
CA ASP A 250 -3.46 -17.42 9.01
C ASP A 250 -3.53 -17.69 7.50
N ALA A 251 -4.69 -17.43 6.92
CA ALA A 251 -4.82 -17.36 5.47
C ALA A 251 -3.98 -16.18 4.93
N ASP A 252 -3.37 -16.38 3.76
CA ASP A 252 -2.41 -15.43 3.18
C ASP A 252 -3.01 -14.01 3.04
N ASN A 253 -4.26 -13.89 2.59
CA ASN A 253 -4.96 -12.63 2.37
C ASN A 253 -5.30 -11.84 3.66
N VAL A 254 -5.30 -12.49 4.83
CA VAL A 254 -5.53 -11.78 6.09
C VAL A 254 -4.23 -11.46 6.83
N ARG A 255 -3.04 -11.80 6.29
CA ARG A 255 -1.78 -11.65 7.05
C ARG A 255 -1.40 -10.21 7.34
N CYS A 256 -1.88 -9.26 6.55
CA CYS A 256 -1.58 -7.85 6.77
C CYS A 256 -2.42 -7.18 7.86
N TRP A 257 -3.44 -7.86 8.36
CA TRP A 257 -4.27 -7.39 9.46
C TRP A 257 -3.67 -7.71 10.83
N GLU A 258 -3.51 -6.67 11.67
CA GLU A 258 -3.07 -6.76 13.07
C GLU A 258 -1.82 -7.64 13.28
N GLN A 259 -0.85 -7.49 12.38
CA GLN A 259 0.34 -8.34 12.28
C GLN A 259 1.07 -8.49 13.62
N LYS A 260 1.32 -7.35 14.28
CA LYS A 260 2.01 -7.32 15.57
C LYS A 260 1.22 -8.05 16.66
N ARG A 261 -0.10 -7.83 16.75
CA ARG A 261 -0.96 -8.53 17.72
C ARG A 261 -0.97 -10.04 17.46
N ARG A 262 -1.04 -10.46 16.20
CA ARG A 262 -1.26 -11.87 15.82
C ARG A 262 0.03 -12.68 15.75
N PHE A 263 1.08 -12.12 15.19
CA PHE A 263 2.34 -12.81 14.88
C PHE A 263 3.51 -12.30 15.72
N GLY A 264 3.36 -11.15 16.41
CA GLY A 264 4.42 -10.55 17.21
C GLY A 264 5.50 -9.87 16.38
N ILE A 265 5.30 -9.81 15.05
CA ILE A 265 6.14 -9.18 14.06
C ILE A 265 5.29 -8.17 13.32
N ASP A 266 5.88 -7.01 13.04
CA ASP A 266 5.37 -6.07 12.06
C ASP A 266 6.21 -6.24 10.80
N PHE A 267 5.59 -6.68 9.71
CA PHE A 267 6.26 -6.87 8.42
C PHE A 267 6.26 -5.59 7.60
N LEU A 268 5.57 -4.53 8.03
CA LEU A 268 5.50 -3.25 7.33
C LEU A 268 6.72 -2.39 7.63
N TYR A 269 7.12 -1.58 6.65
CA TYR A 269 8.00 -0.47 6.92
C TYR A 269 7.29 0.55 7.84
N PRO A 270 8.03 1.24 8.73
CA PRO A 270 7.45 2.29 9.56
C PRO A 270 6.95 3.45 8.69
N VAL A 271 5.87 4.11 9.12
CA VAL A 271 5.27 5.25 8.38
C VAL A 271 6.29 6.39 8.18
N GLU A 272 7.23 6.53 9.12
CA GLU A 272 8.35 7.46 9.06
C GLU A 272 9.17 7.31 7.77
N ARG A 273 9.28 6.10 7.20
CA ARG A 273 9.90 5.86 5.89
C ARG A 273 9.31 6.78 4.83
N TYR A 274 8.00 6.79 4.74
CA TYR A 274 7.26 7.51 3.72
C TYR A 274 7.24 9.01 3.98
N ILE A 275 7.24 9.41 5.26
CA ILE A 275 7.39 10.81 5.66
C ILE A 275 8.77 11.32 5.22
N ASN A 276 9.85 10.63 5.62
CA ASN A 276 11.22 11.03 5.32
C ASN A 276 11.50 10.98 3.81
N ALA A 277 10.96 9.99 3.09
CA ALA A 277 11.00 9.92 1.64
C ALA A 277 10.41 11.16 0.94
N LEU A 278 9.38 11.77 1.54
CA LEU A 278 8.75 12.99 1.03
C LEU A 278 9.35 14.26 1.62
N SER A 279 10.01 14.24 2.78
CA SER A 279 10.42 15.45 3.51
C SER A 279 11.93 15.67 3.60
N GLU A 280 12.76 14.74 3.15
CA GLU A 280 14.23 14.85 3.25
C GLU A 280 14.91 14.85 1.87
N GLU A 281 15.92 15.71 1.70
CA GLU A 281 16.72 15.78 0.45
C GLU A 281 17.81 14.68 0.38
N GLU A 282 18.15 14.08 1.52
CA GLU A 282 19.05 12.94 1.67
C GLU A 282 18.39 11.88 2.57
N ILE A 283 18.58 10.61 2.22
CA ILE A 283 17.96 9.46 2.88
C ILE A 283 19.00 8.39 3.15
N CYS A 284 18.85 7.65 4.25
CA CYS A 284 19.69 6.50 4.57
C CYS A 284 19.06 5.21 4.09
N ILE A 285 19.64 4.55 3.09
CA ILE A 285 18.99 3.37 2.48
C ILE A 285 19.07 2.10 3.35
N ASP A 286 19.97 2.06 4.35
CA ASP A 286 20.09 0.96 5.31
C ASP A 286 19.06 1.06 6.47
N HIS A 287 18.44 2.22 6.65
CA HIS A 287 17.44 2.43 7.69
C HIS A 287 16.02 2.21 7.15
N ASN A 288 15.21 1.39 7.84
CA ASN A 288 13.82 1.15 7.45
C ASN A 288 13.00 2.44 7.39
N ASP A 289 13.26 3.42 8.27
CA ASP A 289 12.63 4.73 8.31
C ASP A 289 13.31 5.80 7.42
N LEU A 290 14.41 5.45 6.74
CA LEU A 290 15.22 6.33 5.89
C LEU A 290 15.87 7.54 6.59
N THR A 291 15.89 7.58 7.92
CA THR A 291 16.47 8.71 8.64
C THR A 291 17.96 8.88 8.31
N ALA A 292 18.36 10.10 7.91
CA ALA A 292 19.76 10.43 7.66
C ALA A 292 20.60 10.50 8.95
N ALA A 293 19.94 10.53 10.12
CA ALA A 293 20.62 10.52 11.41
C ALA A 293 21.40 9.22 11.61
N ASP A 294 22.66 9.35 12.04
CA ASP A 294 23.56 8.21 12.30
C ASP A 294 23.77 7.26 11.10
N CYS A 295 23.51 7.73 9.88
CA CYS A 295 23.68 6.95 8.66
C CYS A 295 25.16 6.78 8.29
N PRO A 296 25.61 5.57 7.92
CA PRO A 296 26.92 5.38 7.30
C PRO A 296 27.05 6.19 6.00
N ASP A 297 28.22 6.79 5.76
CA ASP A 297 28.46 7.63 4.57
C ASP A 297 28.17 6.90 3.25
N ASP A 298 28.42 5.59 3.19
CA ASP A 298 28.18 4.79 1.98
C ASP A 298 26.69 4.53 1.73
N ASP A 299 25.84 4.63 2.75
CA ASP A 299 24.39 4.38 2.69
C ASP A 299 23.56 5.69 2.64
N LEU A 300 24.19 6.83 2.89
CA LEU A 300 23.55 8.13 2.72
C LEU A 300 23.46 8.48 1.24
N LYS A 301 22.23 8.53 0.71
CA LYS A 301 21.96 8.81 -0.71
C LYS A 301 21.15 10.08 -0.86
N ARG A 302 21.41 10.82 -1.94
CA ARG A 302 20.54 11.93 -2.32
C ARG A 302 19.20 11.38 -2.78
N ASN A 303 18.12 11.92 -2.21
CA ASN A 303 16.77 11.54 -2.56
C ASN A 303 16.52 11.88 -4.06
N PRO A 304 16.16 10.91 -4.92
CA PRO A 304 15.82 11.13 -6.32
C PRO A 304 14.64 12.10 -6.52
N LEU A 305 13.76 12.21 -5.53
CA LEU A 305 12.71 13.22 -5.46
C LEU A 305 13.25 14.62 -5.14
N TYR A 306 14.55 14.84 -4.96
CA TYR A 306 15.16 16.17 -4.81
C TYR A 306 16.47 16.29 -5.61
N SER A 307 16.60 15.48 -6.66
CA SER A 307 17.76 15.45 -7.54
C SER A 307 17.34 15.58 -9.02
N ASP A 308 18.33 15.46 -9.91
CA ASP A 308 18.15 15.34 -11.35
C ASP A 308 18.47 13.91 -11.80
N PRO A 309 17.49 12.99 -11.80
CA PRO A 309 17.70 11.61 -12.22
C PRO A 309 18.10 11.48 -13.70
N SER A 310 17.86 12.50 -14.53
CA SER A 310 18.21 12.50 -15.96
C SER A 310 19.69 12.77 -16.23
N GLY A 311 20.38 13.36 -15.24
CA GLY A 311 21.77 13.79 -15.35
C GLY A 311 22.03 14.89 -16.40
N GLN A 312 20.98 15.54 -16.93
CA GLN A 312 21.11 16.58 -17.96
C GLN A 312 21.57 17.92 -17.38
N GLY A 313 21.56 18.07 -16.06
CA GLY A 313 21.89 19.30 -15.35
C GLY A 313 20.71 20.26 -15.34
N GLY A 314 20.40 20.80 -14.17
CA GLY A 314 19.27 21.72 -14.00
C GLY A 314 19.12 22.21 -12.58
N VAL A 315 18.18 23.12 -12.37
CA VAL A 315 17.72 23.47 -11.02
C VAL A 315 16.92 22.29 -10.50
N THR A 316 17.25 21.80 -9.32
CA THR A 316 16.53 20.72 -8.67
C THR A 316 15.49 21.30 -7.72
N ARG A 317 14.38 20.56 -7.55
CA ARG A 317 13.38 20.80 -6.52
C ARG A 317 14.09 20.81 -5.17
N THR A 318 13.59 21.68 -4.30
CA THR A 318 14.01 21.76 -2.91
C THR A 318 12.78 21.67 -2.03
N LEU A 319 12.97 21.29 -0.77
CA LEU A 319 11.88 21.27 0.22
C LEU A 319 11.23 22.65 0.34
N ALA A 320 12.04 23.71 0.30
CA ALA A 320 11.58 25.10 0.38
C ALA A 320 10.68 25.52 -0.80
N ALA A 321 10.76 24.83 -1.94
CA ALA A 321 9.92 25.12 -3.10
C ALA A 321 8.50 24.53 -2.97
N GLY A 322 8.28 23.56 -2.07
CA GLY A 322 6.97 22.95 -1.85
C GLY A 322 6.39 22.29 -3.11
N MET A 323 7.25 21.61 -3.89
CA MET A 323 6.92 21.05 -5.21
C MET A 323 6.57 19.56 -5.19
N VAL A 324 6.37 18.97 -4.01
CA VAL A 324 5.96 17.57 -3.85
C VAL A 324 4.61 17.56 -3.13
N PHE A 325 3.62 16.95 -3.76
CA PHE A 325 2.27 16.82 -3.22
C PHE A 325 1.91 15.34 -3.14
N PHE A 326 1.38 14.92 -1.99
CA PHE A 326 0.84 13.60 -1.79
C PHE A 326 -0.65 13.71 -1.50
N ALA A 327 -1.47 12.94 -2.23
CA ALA A 327 -2.90 12.86 -2.03
C ALA A 327 -3.32 11.38 -2.04
N GLY A 328 -4.13 10.99 -1.05
CA GLY A 328 -4.78 9.69 -1.02
C GLY A 328 -6.24 9.81 -1.42
N ILE A 329 -6.69 8.95 -2.35
CA ILE A 329 -8.09 8.62 -2.55
C ILE A 329 -8.29 7.30 -1.82
N VAL A 330 -8.82 7.38 -0.60
CA VAL A 330 -8.90 6.28 0.35
C VAL A 330 -10.30 6.09 0.90
N GLY A 331 -10.59 4.90 1.42
CA GLY A 331 -11.88 4.59 2.05
C GLY A 331 -12.05 5.28 3.41
N VAL A 332 -12.90 6.31 3.48
CA VAL A 332 -13.34 6.94 4.73
C VAL A 332 -14.84 7.26 4.61
N PRO A 333 -15.66 6.94 5.63
CA PRO A 333 -17.09 7.31 5.64
C PRO A 333 -17.28 8.81 5.44
N TRP A 334 -18.07 9.18 4.44
CA TRP A 334 -18.21 10.58 4.01
C TRP A 334 -18.80 11.48 5.11
N ASP A 335 -19.62 10.92 6.00
CA ASP A 335 -20.27 11.60 7.11
C ASP A 335 -19.27 12.00 8.22
N LEU A 336 -18.10 11.35 8.29
CA LEU A 336 -17.00 11.79 9.15
C LEU A 336 -16.26 13.00 8.60
N LEU A 337 -16.38 13.25 7.29
CA LEU A 337 -15.69 14.32 6.59
C LEU A 337 -16.60 15.51 6.28
N ALA A 338 -17.92 15.32 6.25
CA ALA A 338 -18.86 16.35 5.81
C ALA A 338 -19.10 17.43 6.88
N GLU A 339 -19.28 18.68 6.45
CA GLU A 339 -19.76 19.77 7.30
C GLU A 339 -21.29 19.70 7.51
N ASP A 340 -22.02 19.18 6.53
CA ASP A 340 -23.47 18.99 6.55
C ASP A 340 -23.82 17.53 6.24
N LEU A 341 -24.50 16.89 7.19
CA LEU A 341 -24.93 15.49 7.08
C LEU A 341 -26.24 15.32 6.31
N ASN A 342 -26.82 16.39 5.78
CA ASN A 342 -27.98 16.29 4.91
C ASN A 342 -27.59 15.65 3.57
N PRO A 343 -28.05 14.42 3.25
CA PRO A 343 -27.66 13.72 2.03
C PRO A 343 -28.18 14.40 0.74
N ASN A 344 -29.08 15.39 0.87
CA ASN A 344 -29.60 16.17 -0.24
C ASN A 344 -28.89 17.53 -0.41
N ALA A 345 -27.99 17.90 0.51
CA ALA A 345 -27.17 19.09 0.37
C ALA A 345 -25.94 18.80 -0.51
N PRO A 346 -25.35 19.81 -1.16
CA PRO A 346 -24.03 19.66 -1.76
C PRO A 346 -23.03 19.21 -0.69
N LEU A 347 -22.26 18.17 -1.00
CA LEU A 347 -21.23 17.68 -0.09
C LEU A 347 -20.12 18.73 0.04
N VAL A 348 -19.94 19.24 1.25
CA VAL A 348 -18.86 20.15 1.63
C VAL A 348 -18.06 19.46 2.71
N TYR A 349 -16.75 19.34 2.49
CA TYR A 349 -15.85 18.68 3.43
C TYR A 349 -15.29 19.67 4.45
N GLN A 350 -15.14 19.18 5.68
CA GLN A 350 -14.45 19.86 6.76
C GLN A 350 -12.98 20.11 6.40
N ASN A 351 -12.40 21.17 6.95
CA ASN A 351 -10.96 21.33 6.95
C ASN A 351 -10.31 20.21 7.80
N ALA A 352 -9.13 19.72 7.40
CA ALA A 352 -8.41 18.67 8.12
C ALA A 352 -8.16 18.97 9.61
N LEU A 353 -8.04 20.25 10.00
CA LEU A 353 -7.87 20.66 11.40
C LEU A 353 -9.16 20.56 12.23
N ALA A 354 -10.32 20.46 11.58
CA ALA A 354 -11.61 20.29 12.22
C ALA A 354 -12.04 18.81 12.32
N ILE A 355 -11.41 17.92 11.53
CA ILE A 355 -11.66 16.48 11.55
C ILE A 355 -11.17 15.90 12.89
N ASP A 356 -12.02 15.11 13.54
CA ASP A 356 -11.61 14.29 14.68
C ASP A 356 -10.93 13.01 14.19
N TRP A 357 -9.61 13.10 14.01
CA TRP A 357 -8.80 11.97 13.56
C TRP A 357 -8.82 10.77 14.52
N GLY A 358 -9.17 10.95 15.79
CA GLY A 358 -9.36 9.83 16.72
C GLY A 358 -10.56 8.93 16.36
N VAL A 359 -11.53 9.46 15.61
CA VAL A 359 -12.66 8.70 15.08
C VAL A 359 -12.27 7.87 13.86
N ILE A 360 -11.30 8.35 13.07
CA ILE A 360 -10.90 7.75 11.79
C ILE A 360 -9.70 6.82 11.95
N LEU A 361 -8.63 7.30 12.61
CA LEU A 361 -7.33 6.62 12.71
C LEU A 361 -7.06 6.07 14.11
N GLY A 362 -7.75 6.58 15.13
CA GLY A 362 -7.43 6.26 16.53
C GLY A 362 -6.11 6.90 16.96
N THR A 363 -5.30 6.15 17.70
CA THR A 363 -3.97 6.55 18.20
C THR A 363 -3.07 5.30 18.23
N PRO A 364 -2.57 4.87 17.06
CA PRO A 364 -1.82 3.62 16.91
C PRO A 364 -0.51 3.59 17.71
N GLU A 365 0.08 4.75 18.01
CA GLU A 365 1.33 4.90 18.75
C GLU A 365 1.20 4.75 20.27
N ASN A 366 -0.02 4.76 20.81
CA ASN A 366 -0.23 4.53 22.24
C ASN A 366 0.15 3.10 22.64
N SER A 367 0.45 2.88 23.92
CA SER A 367 0.77 1.56 24.49
C SER A 367 -0.20 1.30 25.65
N PRO A 368 -1.34 0.63 25.43
CA PRO A 368 -1.77 -0.01 24.18
C PRO A 368 -2.34 0.95 23.12
N PRO A 369 -2.32 0.57 21.83
CA PRO A 369 -2.94 1.33 20.75
C PRO A 369 -4.41 1.62 21.03
N ILE A 370 -4.86 2.81 20.69
CA ILE A 370 -6.29 3.15 20.72
C ILE A 370 -6.83 2.98 19.31
N PRO A 371 -7.77 2.05 19.07
CA PRO A 371 -8.34 1.89 17.73
C PRO A 371 -9.24 3.08 17.37
N PRO A 372 -9.54 3.29 16.07
CA PRO A 372 -10.58 4.20 15.63
C PRO A 372 -11.88 3.99 16.39
N SER A 373 -12.52 5.08 16.84
CA SER A 373 -13.79 4.96 17.57
C SER A 373 -14.99 4.69 16.66
N ASN A 374 -14.91 4.98 15.36
CA ASN A 374 -15.91 4.53 14.41
C ASN A 374 -15.64 3.06 14.03
N PRO A 375 -16.57 2.13 14.30
CA PRO A 375 -16.39 0.72 13.96
C PRO A 375 -16.17 0.49 12.46
N ILE A 376 -16.68 1.36 11.57
CA ILE A 376 -16.46 1.24 10.11
C ILE A 376 -14.98 1.37 9.73
N MET A 377 -14.18 2.03 10.56
CA MET A 377 -12.74 2.16 10.31
C MET A 377 -11.93 0.98 10.85
N LEU A 378 -12.61 -0.05 11.40
CA LEU A 378 -11.97 -1.29 11.84
C LEU A 378 -12.08 -2.35 10.75
N GLU A 379 -10.93 -2.91 10.38
CA GLU A 379 -10.84 -4.13 9.58
C GLU A 379 -11.52 -5.27 10.33
N SER A 380 -12.28 -6.09 9.60
CA SER A 380 -12.95 -7.23 10.22
C SER A 380 -13.19 -8.38 9.25
N ARG A 381 -13.00 -9.60 9.74
CA ARG A 381 -13.41 -10.82 9.05
C ARG A 381 -14.90 -11.15 9.25
N ASP A 382 -15.52 -10.49 10.23
CA ASP A 382 -16.91 -10.68 10.61
C ASP A 382 -17.65 -9.35 10.44
N ALA A 383 -18.97 -9.41 10.28
CA ALA A 383 -19.78 -8.19 10.29
C ALA A 383 -19.61 -7.44 11.63
N ARG A 384 -19.42 -6.12 11.56
CA ARG A 384 -19.06 -5.30 12.72
C ARG A 384 -20.26 -5.14 13.67
N GLN A 385 -19.98 -5.33 14.96
CA GLN A 385 -21.00 -5.24 16.01
C GLN A 385 -21.64 -3.84 16.05
N GLY A 386 -22.96 -3.77 16.13
CA GLY A 386 -23.71 -2.51 16.20
C GLY A 386 -24.05 -1.87 14.85
N LEU A 387 -23.57 -2.43 13.73
CA LEU A 387 -23.89 -2.00 12.37
C LEU A 387 -24.76 -3.02 11.60
N LEU A 388 -25.12 -4.12 12.24
CA LEU A 388 -26.05 -5.10 11.68
C LEU A 388 -27.48 -4.59 11.74
N GLY A 389 -28.15 -4.62 10.60
CA GLY A 389 -29.60 -4.55 10.52
C GLY A 389 -30.21 -5.73 11.28
N SER A 390 -31.45 -5.60 11.73
CA SER A 390 -32.11 -6.55 12.65
C SER A 390 -32.34 -7.99 12.11
N GLY A 391 -31.64 -8.43 11.06
CA GLY A 391 -31.67 -9.78 10.51
C GLY A 391 -30.28 -10.42 10.46
N THR A 392 -30.15 -11.61 11.05
CA THR A 392 -28.96 -12.46 10.91
C THR A 392 -28.70 -12.77 9.43
N GLY A 393 -27.53 -12.40 8.91
CA GLY A 393 -27.11 -12.70 7.54
C GLY A 393 -27.71 -11.79 6.45
N SER A 394 -28.39 -10.71 6.82
CA SER A 394 -28.80 -9.65 5.89
C SER A 394 -28.02 -8.37 6.19
N VAL A 395 -27.16 -8.00 5.26
CA VAL A 395 -26.52 -6.69 5.12
C VAL A 395 -27.56 -5.58 5.34
N ASP A 396 -27.31 -4.63 6.24
CA ASP A 396 -28.20 -3.47 6.38
C ASP A 396 -27.96 -2.48 5.24
N LEU A 397 -28.74 -2.67 4.17
CA LEU A 397 -28.71 -1.78 3.01
C LEU A 397 -29.16 -0.33 3.32
N SER A 398 -29.60 -0.04 4.55
CA SER A 398 -29.97 1.32 4.97
C SER A 398 -28.80 2.15 5.52
N LEU A 399 -27.65 1.53 5.81
CA LEU A 399 -26.42 2.24 6.15
C LEU A 399 -25.75 2.75 4.87
N GLN A 400 -26.17 3.94 4.43
CA GLN A 400 -25.67 4.59 3.21
C GLN A 400 -24.21 5.09 3.31
N ALA A 401 -23.64 5.14 4.51
CA ALA A 401 -22.33 5.77 4.74
C ALA A 401 -21.12 4.90 4.35
N ASN A 402 -21.27 3.56 4.34
CA ASN A 402 -20.12 2.63 4.27
C ASN A 402 -20.24 1.49 3.25
N GLY A 403 -21.20 1.55 2.32
CA GLY A 403 -21.39 0.47 1.33
C GLY A 403 -21.96 -0.84 1.92
N HIS A 404 -22.33 -0.82 3.21
CA HIS A 404 -22.97 -1.88 4.01
C HIS A 404 -22.05 -2.95 4.63
N GLU A 405 -22.55 -3.63 5.67
CA GLU A 405 -21.85 -4.72 6.37
C GLU A 405 -22.02 -6.06 5.65
N TRP A 406 -20.93 -6.73 5.32
CA TRP A 406 -20.92 -8.04 4.70
C TRP A 406 -20.11 -9.05 5.53
N ILE A 407 -20.23 -10.33 5.17
CA ILE A 407 -19.43 -11.41 5.76
C ILE A 407 -18.48 -11.88 4.67
N PRO A 408 -17.17 -11.56 4.79
CA PRO A 408 -16.12 -12.17 3.99
C PRO A 408 -16.27 -13.68 3.90
N SER A 409 -16.12 -14.23 2.68
CA SER A 409 -16.41 -15.63 2.38
C SER A 409 -15.81 -16.60 3.41
N THR A 410 -16.52 -17.69 3.73
CA THR A 410 -16.05 -18.65 4.74
C THR A 410 -14.94 -19.54 4.18
N SER A 411 -13.69 -19.16 4.42
CA SER A 411 -12.41 -19.87 4.17
C SER A 411 -11.91 -19.84 2.71
N PRO A 412 -10.68 -19.32 2.44
CA PRO A 412 -9.67 -18.86 3.41
C PRO A 412 -10.03 -17.53 4.12
N GLY A 413 -11.03 -16.82 3.60
CA GLY A 413 -11.74 -15.68 4.22
C GLY A 413 -10.98 -14.36 4.12
N ASP A 414 -11.71 -13.25 3.90
CA ASP A 414 -11.17 -11.92 3.62
C ASP A 414 -11.42 -10.91 4.75
N LEU A 415 -10.98 -9.67 4.55
CA LEU A 415 -11.26 -8.52 5.42
C LEU A 415 -12.29 -7.61 4.76
N GLN A 416 -13.20 -7.11 5.59
CA GLN A 416 -14.00 -5.96 5.28
C GLN A 416 -13.27 -4.69 5.75
N TYR A 417 -13.10 -3.73 4.83
CA TYR A 417 -12.57 -2.40 5.08
C TYR A 417 -13.69 -1.35 5.26
N ALA A 418 -13.33 -0.06 5.21
CA ALA A 418 -14.24 1.05 5.46
C ALA A 418 -15.23 1.32 4.31
N CYS A 419 -14.87 0.97 3.08
CA CYS A 419 -15.68 1.17 1.90
C CYS A 419 -15.68 -0.09 1.05
N ILE A 420 -16.82 -0.37 0.42
CA ILE A 420 -16.95 -1.37 -0.64
C ILE A 420 -17.72 -0.74 -1.80
N PHE A 421 -17.43 -1.16 -3.02
CA PHE A 421 -18.05 -0.64 -4.23
C PHE A 421 -18.78 -1.76 -4.98
N GLU A 422 -20.00 -1.46 -5.46
CA GLU A 422 -20.69 -2.39 -6.35
C GLU A 422 -19.93 -2.48 -7.68
N LEU A 423 -19.65 -3.70 -8.11
CA LEU A 423 -19.12 -3.95 -9.45
C LEU A 423 -20.12 -3.46 -10.50
N THR A 424 -19.61 -2.81 -11.55
CA THR A 424 -20.45 -2.35 -12.67
C THR A 424 -21.14 -3.53 -13.37
N GLU A 425 -20.47 -4.68 -13.43
CA GLU A 425 -21.01 -5.94 -13.92
C GLU A 425 -20.86 -7.03 -12.85
N SER A 426 -21.96 -7.74 -12.56
CA SER A 426 -21.93 -8.85 -11.60
C SER A 426 -20.98 -9.95 -12.05
N ARG A 427 -20.13 -10.43 -11.15
CA ARG A 427 -19.19 -11.53 -11.37
C ARG A 427 -19.77 -12.86 -10.86
N ASP A 428 -19.56 -13.95 -11.61
CA ASP A 428 -19.92 -15.31 -11.18
C ASP A 428 -18.72 -15.97 -10.48
N CYS A 429 -18.69 -15.84 -9.16
CA CYS A 429 -17.63 -16.40 -8.31
C CYS A 429 -17.78 -17.91 -8.04
N SER A 430 -18.72 -18.59 -8.72
CA SER A 430 -18.79 -20.06 -8.67
C SER A 430 -17.80 -20.75 -9.62
N GLN A 431 -17.13 -19.99 -10.49
CA GLN A 431 -16.14 -20.52 -11.43
C GLN A 431 -14.78 -20.73 -10.75
N PRO A 432 -14.09 -21.86 -10.98
CA PRO A 432 -12.81 -22.17 -10.33
C PRO A 432 -11.68 -21.17 -10.64
N ASP A 433 -11.76 -20.49 -11.78
CA ASP A 433 -10.75 -19.55 -12.27
C ASP A 433 -11.21 -18.09 -12.09
N ALA A 434 -12.29 -17.84 -11.34
CA ALA A 434 -12.72 -16.48 -11.05
C ALA A 434 -11.70 -15.82 -10.10
N VAL A 435 -11.13 -14.71 -10.55
CA VAL A 435 -10.22 -13.84 -9.79
C VAL A 435 -10.98 -12.65 -9.22
N ALA A 436 -10.48 -12.05 -8.14
CA ALA A 436 -11.09 -10.88 -7.48
C ALA A 436 -12.60 -11.09 -7.24
N CYS A 437 -12.89 -12.06 -6.39
CA CYS A 437 -14.22 -12.54 -6.02
C CYS A 437 -14.47 -12.45 -4.51
N ASP A 438 -13.60 -11.68 -3.86
CA ASP A 438 -13.73 -11.12 -2.52
C ASP A 438 -15.00 -10.27 -2.41
#